data_AF-A0A525D1N5-F1
#
_entry.id   AF-A0A525D1N5-F1
#
_cell.length_a   1.000
_cell.length_b   1.000
_cell.length_c   1.000
_cell.angle_alpha   90.00
_cell.angle_beta   90.00
_cell.angle_gamma   90.00
#
_symmetry.space_group_name_H-M   'P 1'
#
loop_
_entity.id
_entity.type
_entity.pdbx_description
1 polymer ?
#
loop_
_entity_poly.entity_id
_entity_poly.type
_entity_poly.pdbx_seq_one_letter_code
_entity_poly.pdbx_strand_id
1 'polypeptide(L)'
;MDFKQHHIMVNLSLSLTYLLIVLGTIVCYVSIGLLFVYMFYYVICNDWKNLRWKGYGWCWRGGIIVGKQFLIIAGIAVTIYTIFQIDYSTRDVWKNYDHFRFSNHAILYIFSFKVIYFFSLVINTIIIDRNNKKEQSTDFKSFSKYLAAKSIFRNIITICALAVITGYGVQYFKWNGKNNAHLNAKKYWAAGQVLNGFRITLSQYFHHEHLIFYPLHYLQEVLYSKGVAFIPTDDGEIGVWKNVWFLSHYTRNGREPLFIYRSRPSKKKTTILDQQWYCLEMMATNPIKDKEMEEEYYLNDYPSLALAYNLGEGWYSGKVRSSARDMAKLGEHVERSEKLVSWLKNFEQKMDDNSFFPSSSKISMKSKIMTHATIILELEDVIHGSIFNKKFDCTSSTIADYLKYKFELIGISSLQNIDETNDLVNVSLHNNRAKAISFMLNRYCSIDFESFSNENDRHMSKNTQVISKPVTTFSEELIILEEIFNGR
;
A
#
# COMPACT_ATOMS: atom_id res chain seq x y z
N MET A 1 25.58 -4.05 -44.19
CA MET A 1 24.88 -4.64 -43.02
C MET A 1 23.61 -3.83 -42.82
N ASP A 2 22.45 -4.48 -42.85
CA ASP A 2 21.17 -3.81 -43.09
C ASP A 2 20.69 -3.06 -41.84
N PHE A 3 20.23 -1.82 -41.97
CA PHE A 3 19.88 -0.92 -40.85
C PHE A 3 18.84 -1.56 -39.91
N LYS A 4 17.98 -2.40 -40.47
CA LYS A 4 16.95 -3.17 -39.77
C LYS A 4 17.54 -4.24 -38.83
N GLN A 5 18.63 -4.90 -39.23
CA GLN A 5 19.31 -5.89 -38.38
C GLN A 5 20.06 -5.23 -37.21
N HIS A 6 20.62 -4.03 -37.44
CA HIS A 6 21.29 -3.30 -36.37
C HIS A 6 20.31 -2.85 -35.28
N HIS A 7 19.13 -2.37 -35.67
CA HIS A 7 18.10 -1.92 -34.74
C HIS A 7 17.50 -3.07 -33.92
N ILE A 8 17.35 -4.26 -34.51
CA ILE A 8 16.91 -5.47 -33.80
C ILE A 8 17.96 -5.91 -32.78
N MET A 9 19.25 -5.92 -33.14
CA MET A 9 20.32 -6.29 -32.22
C MET A 9 20.46 -5.32 -31.04
N VAL A 10 20.31 -4.02 -31.27
CA VAL A 10 20.37 -3.00 -30.20
C VAL A 10 19.20 -3.16 -29.23
N ASN A 11 17.98 -3.36 -29.74
CA ASN A 11 16.80 -3.59 -28.91
C ASN A 11 16.89 -4.91 -28.12
N LEU A 12 17.43 -5.96 -28.72
CA LEU A 12 17.64 -7.25 -28.05
C LEU A 12 18.70 -7.13 -26.94
N SER A 13 19.79 -6.41 -27.19
CA SER A 13 20.85 -6.15 -26.19
C SER A 13 20.33 -5.32 -25.02
N LEU A 14 19.54 -4.26 -25.28
CA LEU A 14 18.91 -3.44 -24.26
C LEU A 14 17.91 -4.25 -23.42
N SER A 15 17.09 -5.08 -24.06
CA SER A 15 16.12 -5.95 -23.38
C SER A 15 16.81 -7.02 -22.53
N LEU A 16 17.87 -7.63 -23.03
CA LEU A 16 18.66 -8.63 -22.31
C LEU A 16 19.41 -8.00 -21.13
N THR A 17 19.97 -6.80 -21.31
CA THR A 17 20.65 -6.05 -20.24
C THR A 17 19.66 -5.66 -19.15
N TYR A 18 18.47 -5.17 -19.52
CA TYR A 18 17.40 -4.88 -18.58
C TYR A 18 16.96 -6.13 -17.81
N LEU A 19 16.77 -7.25 -18.50
CA LEU A 19 16.44 -8.54 -17.89
C LEU A 19 17.51 -9.00 -16.89
N LEU A 20 18.79 -8.89 -17.25
CA LEU A 20 19.90 -9.25 -16.37
C LEU A 20 20.00 -8.32 -15.15
N ILE A 21 19.69 -7.03 -15.31
CA ILE A 21 19.62 -6.08 -14.19
C ILE A 21 18.46 -6.45 -13.26
N VAL A 22 17.27 -6.76 -13.80
CA VAL A 22 16.11 -7.17 -13.01
C VAL A 22 16.39 -8.48 -12.27
N LEU A 23 16.92 -9.50 -12.96
CA LEU A 23 17.30 -10.78 -12.36
C LEU A 23 18.39 -10.62 -11.30
N GLY A 24 19.41 -9.82 -11.56
CA GLY A 24 20.47 -9.49 -10.60
C GLY A 24 19.90 -8.79 -9.37
N THR A 25 18.96 -7.87 -9.57
CA THR A 25 18.27 -7.13 -8.51
C THR A 25 17.40 -8.07 -7.66
N ILE A 26 16.64 -8.97 -8.28
CA ILE A 26 15.84 -9.98 -7.60
C ILE A 26 16.72 -10.91 -6.77
N VAL A 27 17.79 -11.46 -7.36
CA VAL A 27 18.73 -12.36 -6.66
C VAL A 27 19.39 -11.63 -5.48
N CYS A 28 19.74 -10.36 -5.66
CA CYS A 28 20.30 -9.51 -4.61
C CYS A 28 19.30 -9.34 -3.46
N TYR A 29 18.06 -8.95 -3.74
CA TYR A 29 17.02 -8.75 -2.71
C TYR A 29 16.58 -10.03 -2.02
N VAL A 30 16.49 -11.14 -2.76
CA VAL A 30 16.19 -12.47 -2.18
C VAL A 30 17.33 -12.89 -1.26
N SER A 31 18.58 -12.74 -1.71
CA SER A 31 19.77 -13.03 -0.90
C SER A 31 19.84 -12.13 0.34
N ILE A 32 19.48 -10.84 0.24
CA ILE A 32 19.35 -9.91 1.36
C ILE A 32 18.32 -10.42 2.35
N GLY A 33 17.12 -10.74 1.89
CA GLY A 33 16.04 -11.23 2.74
C GLY A 33 16.43 -12.48 3.52
N LEU A 34 17.08 -13.42 2.84
CA LEU A 34 17.57 -14.66 3.44
C LEU A 34 18.73 -14.44 4.42
N LEU A 35 19.62 -13.50 4.13
CA LEU A 35 20.71 -13.12 5.03
C LEU A 35 20.17 -12.41 6.26
N PHE A 36 19.12 -11.60 6.11
CA PHE A 36 18.40 -10.96 7.20
C PHE A 36 17.73 -12.01 8.09
N VAL A 37 17.04 -12.98 7.51
CA VAL A 37 16.47 -14.13 8.24
C VAL A 37 17.56 -14.88 9.01
N TYR A 38 18.72 -15.13 8.38
CA TYR A 38 19.84 -15.80 9.03
C TYR A 38 20.45 -14.99 10.19
N MET A 39 20.72 -13.70 9.98
CA MET A 39 21.26 -12.82 11.02
C MET A 39 20.27 -12.63 12.17
N PHE A 40 18.98 -12.51 11.88
CA PHE A 40 17.95 -12.35 12.89
C PHE A 40 17.69 -13.64 13.66
N TYR A 41 17.70 -14.80 12.99
CA TYR A 41 17.72 -16.10 13.66
C TYR A 41 18.91 -16.19 14.62
N TYR A 42 20.09 -15.72 14.21
CA TYR A 42 21.27 -15.70 15.07
C TYR A 42 21.09 -14.76 16.28
N VAL A 43 20.54 -13.56 16.10
CA VAL A 43 20.30 -12.59 17.18
C VAL A 43 19.23 -13.08 18.17
N ILE A 44 18.07 -13.55 17.68
CA ILE A 44 17.03 -14.15 18.52
C ILE A 44 17.55 -15.37 19.27
N CYS A 45 18.31 -16.25 18.59
CA CYS A 45 18.89 -17.43 19.23
C CYS A 45 19.96 -17.07 20.26
N ASN A 46 20.65 -15.93 20.10
CA ASN A 46 21.61 -15.46 21.09
C ASN A 46 20.93 -14.88 22.33
N ASP A 47 19.78 -14.21 22.18
CA ASP A 47 18.92 -13.82 23.33
C ASP A 47 18.34 -15.06 24.04
N TRP A 48 18.04 -16.13 23.30
CA TRP A 48 17.63 -17.43 23.85
C TRP A 48 18.73 -18.17 24.61
N LYS A 49 20.03 -17.86 24.41
CA LYS A 49 21.10 -18.48 25.20
C LYS A 49 21.06 -18.12 26.69
N ASN A 50 20.33 -17.05 27.06
CA ASN A 50 20.10 -16.71 28.47
C ASN A 50 18.97 -17.52 29.11
N LEU A 51 18.18 -18.28 28.32
CA LEU A 51 17.26 -19.30 28.81
C LEU A 51 18.00 -20.65 28.79
N ARG A 52 18.64 -21.00 29.91
CA ARG A 52 19.34 -22.28 30.12
C ARG A 52 18.43 -23.47 29.82
N TRP A 53 18.57 -24.07 28.65
CA TRP A 53 18.19 -25.47 28.42
C TRP A 53 19.33 -26.21 27.71
N LYS A 54 19.99 -27.10 28.47
CA LYS A 54 20.95 -28.08 27.96
C LYS A 54 20.17 -29.12 27.17
N GLY A 55 20.39 -29.20 25.85
CA GLY A 55 20.10 -30.44 25.12
C GLY A 55 19.45 -30.34 23.75
N TYR A 56 19.88 -29.45 22.84
CA TYR A 56 19.50 -29.58 21.42
C TYR A 56 20.62 -29.16 20.46
N GLY A 57 21.70 -29.96 20.40
CA GLY A 57 22.74 -29.84 19.36
C GLY A 57 22.33 -30.35 17.97
N TRP A 58 21.19 -31.07 17.87
CA TRP A 58 20.75 -31.72 16.64
C TRP A 58 19.85 -30.86 15.74
N CYS A 59 19.11 -29.88 16.30
CA CYS A 59 18.30 -28.94 15.50
C CYS A 59 19.16 -27.99 14.65
N TRP A 60 20.38 -27.67 15.11
CA TRP A 60 21.24 -26.67 14.44
C TRP A 60 21.81 -27.18 13.12
N ARG A 61 22.18 -28.46 13.04
CA ARG A 61 22.67 -29.09 11.79
C ARG A 61 21.52 -29.40 10.81
N GLY A 62 20.36 -29.82 11.32
CA GLY A 62 19.17 -30.05 10.50
C GLY A 62 18.65 -28.78 9.83
N GLY A 63 18.55 -27.68 10.57
CA GLY A 63 18.09 -26.39 10.03
C GLY A 63 19.01 -25.81 8.95
N ILE A 64 20.33 -25.98 9.07
CA ILE A 64 21.30 -25.52 8.06
C ILE A 64 21.22 -26.35 6.78
N ILE A 65 21.01 -27.66 6.88
CA ILE A 65 20.90 -28.55 5.71
C ILE A 65 19.56 -28.33 5.00
N VAL A 66 18.46 -28.25 5.75
CA VAL A 66 17.12 -27.97 5.20
C VAL A 66 17.08 -26.56 4.60
N GLY A 67 17.67 -25.56 5.25
CA GLY A 67 17.79 -24.21 4.72
C GLY A 67 18.58 -24.14 3.42
N LYS A 68 19.71 -24.88 3.31
CA LYS A 68 20.48 -24.98 2.06
C LYS A 68 19.72 -25.65 0.92
N GLN A 69 18.98 -26.73 1.21
CA GLN A 69 18.17 -27.41 0.19
C GLN A 69 16.97 -26.56 -0.24
N PHE A 70 16.33 -25.85 0.70
CA PHE A 70 15.24 -24.92 0.40
C PHE A 70 15.69 -23.75 -0.48
N LEU A 71 16.91 -23.23 -0.25
CA LEU A 71 17.53 -22.18 -1.09
C LEU A 71 17.76 -22.64 -2.53
N ILE A 72 18.22 -23.88 -2.71
CA ILE A 72 18.45 -24.46 -4.04
C ILE A 72 17.12 -24.68 -4.77
N ILE A 73 16.13 -25.24 -4.09
CA ILE A 73 14.80 -25.50 -4.66
C ILE A 73 14.06 -24.20 -4.99
N ALA A 74 14.12 -23.19 -4.12
CA ALA A 74 13.54 -21.87 -4.35
C ALA A 74 14.24 -21.15 -5.52
N GLY A 75 15.57 -21.25 -5.62
CA GLY A 75 16.33 -20.70 -6.74
C GLY A 75 15.95 -21.36 -8.08
N ILE A 76 15.75 -22.68 -8.10
CA ILE A 76 15.31 -23.41 -9.30
C ILE A 76 13.86 -23.06 -9.66
N ALA A 77 12.95 -23.01 -8.67
CA ALA A 77 11.54 -22.70 -8.88
C ALA A 77 11.32 -21.27 -9.39
N VAL A 78 12.04 -20.28 -8.86
CA VAL A 78 12.04 -18.90 -9.37
C VAL A 78 12.58 -18.87 -10.80
N THR A 79 13.67 -19.60 -11.09
CA THR A 79 14.25 -19.66 -12.44
C THR A 79 13.26 -20.24 -13.45
N ILE A 80 12.59 -21.35 -13.12
CA ILE A 80 11.59 -21.99 -13.98
C ILE A 80 10.36 -21.10 -14.15
N TYR A 81 9.85 -20.48 -13.08
CA TYR A 81 8.69 -19.60 -13.15
C TYR A 81 8.95 -18.34 -13.99
N THR A 82 10.16 -17.78 -13.92
CA THR A 82 10.56 -16.59 -14.69
C THR A 82 10.71 -16.89 -16.18
N ILE A 83 11.05 -18.15 -16.55
CA ILE A 83 11.05 -18.60 -17.94
C ILE A 83 9.61 -18.68 -18.50
N PHE A 84 8.60 -18.92 -17.65
CA PHE A 84 7.20 -19.08 -18.07
C PHE A 84 6.38 -17.77 -18.15
N GLN A 85 6.83 -16.66 -17.54
CA GLN A 85 6.09 -15.38 -17.53
C GLN A 85 6.49 -14.40 -18.66
N ILE A 86 7.08 -14.90 -19.74
CA ILE A 86 7.65 -14.09 -20.83
C ILE A 86 6.61 -13.34 -21.69
N ASP A 87 5.30 -13.45 -21.46
CA ASP A 87 4.32 -12.91 -22.44
C ASP A 87 3.37 -11.80 -21.99
N TYR A 88 3.48 -11.22 -20.79
CA TYR A 88 2.57 -10.11 -20.43
C TYR A 88 3.22 -9.06 -19.53
N SER A 89 3.09 -7.80 -19.95
CA SER A 89 3.18 -6.56 -19.14
C SER A 89 4.53 -5.81 -19.11
N THR A 90 4.69 -4.87 -20.05
CA THR A 90 5.41 -3.61 -19.79
C THR A 90 4.76 -2.46 -20.58
N ARG A 91 3.82 -1.72 -19.96
CA ARG A 91 3.41 -0.39 -20.46
C ARG A 91 3.10 0.69 -19.42
N ASP A 92 2.86 0.40 -18.13
CA ASP A 92 2.26 1.41 -17.20
C ASP A 92 3.13 1.95 -16.04
N VAL A 93 4.46 1.77 -16.03
CA VAL A 93 5.26 2.04 -14.81
C VAL A 93 5.69 3.51 -14.59
N TRP A 94 5.44 4.44 -15.51
CA TRP A 94 6.12 5.75 -15.49
C TRP A 94 5.32 6.99 -15.03
N LYS A 95 4.05 6.88 -14.64
CA LYS A 95 3.23 8.10 -14.40
C LYS A 95 3.22 8.68 -12.98
N ASN A 96 3.64 7.96 -11.93
CA ASN A 96 3.43 8.43 -10.54
C ASN A 96 4.73 8.50 -9.71
N TYR A 97 5.40 9.66 -9.69
CA TYR A 97 6.57 9.88 -8.83
C TYR A 97 6.57 11.27 -8.16
N ASP A 98 6.33 11.28 -6.85
CA ASP A 98 6.40 12.47 -5.98
C ASP A 98 7.82 12.73 -5.41
N HIS A 99 8.11 14.02 -5.19
CA HIS A 99 9.42 14.61 -4.90
C HIS A 99 10.09 14.22 -3.57
N PHE A 100 9.39 13.62 -2.60
CA PHE A 100 9.98 13.26 -1.29
C PHE A 100 10.92 12.03 -1.36
N ARG A 101 10.97 11.32 -2.49
CA ARG A 101 11.87 10.18 -2.68
C ARG A 101 13.31 10.55 -3.05
N PHE A 102 13.67 11.82 -3.22
CA PHE A 102 14.97 12.19 -3.82
C PHE A 102 16.20 11.83 -2.95
N SER A 103 16.11 11.86 -1.63
CA SER A 103 17.25 11.53 -0.73
C SER A 103 17.50 10.03 -0.62
N ASN A 104 16.45 9.23 -0.44
CA ASN A 104 16.53 7.77 -0.50
C ASN A 104 16.84 7.28 -1.91
N HIS A 105 16.36 7.96 -2.95
CA HIS A 105 16.78 7.69 -4.32
C HIS A 105 18.20 8.09 -4.60
N ALA A 106 18.77 9.17 -4.06
CA ALA A 106 20.19 9.49 -4.25
C ALA A 106 21.10 8.40 -3.68
N ILE A 107 20.77 7.83 -2.51
CA ILE A 107 21.47 6.68 -1.94
C ILE A 107 21.27 5.44 -2.82
N LEU A 108 20.03 5.15 -3.25
CA LEU A 108 19.74 4.07 -4.20
C LEU A 108 20.35 4.28 -5.58
N TYR A 109 20.57 5.52 -6.02
CA TYR A 109 21.19 5.91 -7.29
C TYR A 109 22.69 5.74 -7.21
N ILE A 110 23.32 6.21 -6.13
CA ILE A 110 24.74 5.97 -5.86
C ILE A 110 24.99 4.46 -5.72
N PHE A 111 24.06 3.74 -5.08
CA PHE A 111 24.13 2.29 -4.94
C PHE A 111 23.92 1.58 -6.27
N SER A 112 22.92 1.96 -7.08
CA SER A 112 22.68 1.39 -8.40
C SER A 112 23.79 1.73 -9.37
N PHE A 113 24.39 2.93 -9.30
CA PHE A 113 25.56 3.32 -10.10
C PHE A 113 26.79 2.52 -9.71
N LYS A 114 27.02 2.27 -8.41
CA LYS A 114 28.11 1.40 -7.93
C LYS A 114 27.88 -0.06 -8.29
N VAL A 115 26.64 -0.54 -8.26
CA VAL A 115 26.26 -1.89 -8.70
C VAL A 115 26.43 -2.02 -10.22
N ILE A 116 25.98 -1.06 -11.02
CA ILE A 116 26.14 -1.03 -12.48
C ILE A 116 27.62 -0.91 -12.86
N TYR A 117 28.39 -0.03 -12.19
CA TYR A 117 29.83 0.09 -12.38
C TYR A 117 30.53 -1.22 -12.03
N PHE A 118 30.13 -1.89 -10.95
CA PHE A 118 30.66 -3.19 -10.57
C PHE A 118 30.31 -4.28 -11.60
N PHE A 119 29.07 -4.33 -12.10
CA PHE A 119 28.68 -5.26 -13.16
C PHE A 119 29.43 -4.96 -14.47
N SER A 120 29.66 -3.70 -14.82
CA SER A 120 30.49 -3.28 -15.95
C SER A 120 31.94 -3.74 -15.78
N LEU A 121 32.49 -3.64 -14.56
CA LEU A 121 33.85 -4.11 -14.24
C LEU A 121 33.94 -5.64 -14.32
N VAL A 122 32.93 -6.36 -13.84
CA VAL A 122 32.82 -7.82 -13.97
C VAL A 122 32.69 -8.24 -15.44
N ILE A 123 31.85 -7.56 -16.23
CA ILE A 123 31.69 -7.80 -17.67
C ILE A 123 33.00 -7.51 -18.41
N ASN A 124 33.66 -6.39 -18.14
CA ASN A 124 34.97 -6.07 -18.72
C ASN A 124 36.02 -7.10 -18.34
N THR A 125 36.03 -7.59 -17.10
CA THR A 125 36.95 -8.65 -16.68
C THR A 125 36.66 -9.96 -17.43
N ILE A 126 35.39 -10.31 -17.62
CA ILE A 126 34.97 -11.47 -18.42
C ILE A 126 35.33 -11.31 -19.91
N ILE A 127 35.22 -10.09 -20.47
CA ILE A 127 35.56 -9.77 -21.86
C ILE A 127 37.08 -9.82 -22.06
N ILE A 128 37.86 -9.21 -21.18
CA ILE A 128 39.34 -9.23 -21.21
C ILE A 128 39.83 -10.69 -21.08
N ASP A 129 39.25 -11.46 -20.15
CA ASP A 129 39.55 -12.88 -19.99
C ASP A 129 39.11 -13.72 -21.21
N ARG A 130 38.07 -13.31 -21.95
CA ARG A 130 37.70 -13.93 -23.23
C ARG A 130 38.67 -13.57 -24.37
N ASN A 131 39.16 -12.34 -24.42
CA ASN A 131 40.09 -11.90 -25.47
C ASN A 131 41.48 -12.50 -25.30
N ASN A 132 41.88 -12.79 -24.06
CA ASN A 132 43.13 -13.49 -23.74
C ASN A 132 43.02 -15.03 -23.92
N LYS A 133 41.82 -15.56 -24.24
CA LYS A 133 41.51 -17.00 -24.33
C LYS A 133 41.59 -17.58 -25.74
N LYS A 134 42.66 -17.27 -26.48
CA LYS A 134 42.98 -18.02 -27.70
C LYS A 134 43.83 -19.29 -27.48
N GLU A 135 44.33 -19.58 -26.26
CA GLU A 135 45.38 -20.62 -26.15
C GLU A 135 45.40 -21.62 -24.97
N GLN A 136 44.39 -21.73 -24.08
CA GLN A 136 44.50 -22.70 -22.96
C GLN A 136 43.29 -23.59 -22.65
N SER A 137 43.62 -24.74 -22.03
CA SER A 137 42.89 -26.00 -21.86
C SER A 137 41.56 -25.92 -21.10
N THR A 138 40.73 -26.95 -21.26
CA THR A 138 39.30 -27.00 -20.89
C THR A 138 39.03 -27.18 -19.38
N ASP A 139 39.91 -27.79 -18.59
CA ASP A 139 39.68 -28.02 -17.15
C ASP A 139 39.94 -26.78 -16.28
N PHE A 140 40.92 -25.94 -16.63
CA PHE A 140 41.16 -24.68 -15.91
C PHE A 140 39.99 -23.67 -16.10
N LYS A 141 39.19 -23.85 -17.15
CA LYS A 141 38.04 -22.99 -17.47
C LYS A 141 36.83 -23.21 -16.55
N SER A 142 36.64 -24.40 -15.97
CA SER A 142 35.53 -24.65 -15.03
C SER A 142 35.84 -24.06 -13.64
N PHE A 143 37.08 -24.20 -13.19
CA PHE A 143 37.55 -23.73 -11.89
C PHE A 143 37.60 -22.19 -11.78
N SER A 144 38.11 -21.51 -12.81
CA SER A 144 38.14 -20.03 -12.85
C SER A 144 36.75 -19.41 -12.84
N LYS A 145 35.77 -20.00 -13.55
CA LYS A 145 34.36 -19.57 -13.50
C LYS A 145 33.74 -19.72 -12.12
N TYR A 146 34.02 -20.83 -11.43
CA TYR A 146 33.54 -21.08 -10.07
C TYR A 146 34.12 -20.06 -9.06
N LEU A 147 35.42 -19.75 -9.14
CA LEU A 147 36.06 -18.75 -8.28
C LEU A 147 35.51 -17.34 -8.54
N ALA A 148 35.30 -16.98 -9.81
CA ALA A 148 34.68 -15.70 -10.18
C ALA A 148 33.25 -15.58 -9.62
N ALA A 149 32.42 -16.62 -9.79
CA ALA A 149 31.06 -16.65 -9.25
C ALA A 149 31.04 -16.55 -7.72
N LYS A 150 31.94 -17.24 -7.03
CA LYS A 150 32.10 -17.16 -5.56
C LYS A 150 32.50 -15.76 -5.11
N SER A 151 33.42 -15.10 -5.82
CA SER A 151 33.85 -13.73 -5.53
C SER A 151 32.69 -12.73 -5.72
N ILE A 152 31.96 -12.85 -6.84
CA ILE A 152 30.78 -12.03 -7.13
C ILE A 152 29.73 -12.22 -6.03
N PHE A 153 29.41 -13.47 -5.68
CA PHE A 153 28.43 -13.78 -4.65
C PHE A 153 28.81 -13.19 -3.28
N ARG A 154 30.08 -13.33 -2.88
CA ARG A 154 30.59 -12.71 -1.64
C ARG A 154 30.45 -11.20 -1.67
N ASN A 155 30.81 -10.56 -2.79
CA ASN A 155 30.71 -9.11 -2.93
C ASN A 155 29.25 -8.63 -2.86
N ILE A 156 28.34 -9.36 -3.51
CA ILE A 156 26.89 -9.10 -3.40
C ILE A 156 26.46 -9.17 -1.93
N ILE A 157 26.79 -10.24 -1.22
CA ILE A 157 26.48 -10.38 0.23
C ILE A 157 27.02 -9.20 1.04
N THR A 158 28.26 -8.78 0.81
CA THR A 158 28.86 -7.66 1.53
C THR A 158 28.10 -6.36 1.25
N ILE A 159 27.80 -6.08 -0.02
CA ILE A 159 27.06 -4.90 -0.45
C ILE A 159 25.64 -4.89 0.17
N CYS A 160 25.00 -6.05 0.18
CA CYS A 160 23.70 -6.30 0.80
C CYS A 160 23.71 -6.02 2.31
N ALA A 161 24.68 -6.57 3.02
CA ALA A 161 24.84 -6.37 4.45
C ALA A 161 25.10 -4.89 4.78
N LEU A 162 25.95 -4.21 3.98
CA LEU A 162 26.21 -2.78 4.15
C LEU A 162 24.95 -1.93 3.92
N ALA A 163 24.15 -2.24 2.90
CA ALA A 163 22.88 -1.55 2.66
C ALA A 163 21.90 -1.72 3.83
N VAL A 164 21.77 -2.93 4.36
CA VAL A 164 20.94 -3.23 5.53
C VAL A 164 21.41 -2.46 6.76
N ILE A 165 22.71 -2.50 7.07
CA ILE A 165 23.30 -1.82 8.23
C ILE A 165 23.11 -0.31 8.10
N THR A 166 23.33 0.24 6.90
CA THR A 166 23.18 1.66 6.63
C THR A 166 21.71 2.08 6.77
N GLY A 167 20.79 1.35 6.16
CA GLY A 167 19.35 1.61 6.27
C GLY A 167 18.86 1.53 7.72
N TYR A 168 19.32 0.54 8.48
CA TYR A 168 19.01 0.43 9.90
C TYR A 168 19.58 1.60 10.69
N GLY A 169 20.84 1.98 10.45
CA GLY A 169 21.46 3.13 11.11
C GLY A 169 20.66 4.42 10.89
N VAL A 170 20.28 4.70 9.64
CA VAL A 170 19.46 5.88 9.30
C VAL A 170 18.12 5.85 10.03
N GLN A 171 17.40 4.73 9.98
CA GLN A 171 16.11 4.59 10.67
C GLN A 171 16.28 4.65 12.20
N TYR A 172 17.32 4.05 12.76
CA TYR A 172 17.58 4.07 14.19
C TYR A 172 17.85 5.48 14.68
N PHE A 173 18.71 6.25 14.00
CA PHE A 173 19.01 7.62 14.41
C PHE A 173 17.81 8.56 14.27
N LYS A 174 16.94 8.31 13.29
CA LYS A 174 15.66 9.01 13.16
C LYS A 174 14.75 8.72 14.35
N TRP A 175 14.44 7.44 14.57
CA TRP A 175 13.37 7.05 15.50
C TRP A 175 13.79 6.92 16.97
N ASN A 176 15.09 6.91 17.26
CA ASN A 176 15.62 6.78 18.61
C ASN A 176 16.18 8.12 19.13
N GLY A 177 15.63 9.24 18.65
CA GLY A 177 15.91 10.59 19.12
C GLY A 177 15.38 10.84 20.53
N LYS A 178 15.89 11.88 21.21
CA LYS A 178 15.53 12.20 22.61
C LYS A 178 14.04 12.57 22.82
N ASN A 179 13.35 12.95 21.75
CA ASN A 179 11.96 13.42 21.80
C ASN A 179 10.95 12.32 21.47
N ASN A 180 11.40 11.11 21.11
CA ASN A 180 10.53 10.07 20.61
C ASN A 180 10.03 9.20 21.77
N ALA A 181 8.74 8.86 21.74
CA ALA A 181 8.15 7.96 22.72
C ALA A 181 8.65 6.52 22.53
N HIS A 182 8.56 5.69 23.57
CA HIS A 182 8.77 4.23 23.50
C HIS A 182 10.08 3.80 22.84
N LEU A 183 11.22 4.38 23.23
CA LEU A 183 12.53 4.12 22.60
C LEU A 183 12.87 2.62 22.40
N ASN A 184 12.45 1.74 23.33
CA ASN A 184 12.65 0.31 23.16
C ASN A 184 11.84 -0.29 22.01
N ALA A 185 10.61 0.15 21.81
CA ALA A 185 9.80 -0.20 20.63
C ALA A 185 10.50 0.29 19.35
N LYS A 186 11.02 1.52 19.34
CA LYS A 186 11.61 2.16 18.14
C LYS A 186 12.80 1.41 17.54
N LYS A 187 13.50 0.58 18.32
CA LYS A 187 14.54 -0.33 17.78
C LYS A 187 13.94 -1.36 16.82
N TYR A 188 12.79 -1.93 17.18
CA TYR A 188 12.03 -2.85 16.34
C TYR A 188 11.37 -2.13 15.17
N TRP A 189 10.89 -0.90 15.39
CA TRP A 189 10.40 -0.04 14.32
C TRP A 189 11.46 0.18 13.24
N ALA A 190 12.65 0.62 13.63
CA ALA A 190 13.74 0.88 12.69
C ALA A 190 14.12 -0.37 11.88
N ALA A 191 14.24 -1.53 12.53
CA ALA A 191 14.47 -2.81 11.83
C ALA A 191 13.32 -3.16 10.88
N GLY A 192 12.07 -2.97 11.32
CA GLY A 192 10.89 -3.23 10.52
C GLY A 192 10.72 -2.28 9.34
N GLN A 193 11.15 -1.02 9.45
CA GLN A 193 11.15 -0.06 8.34
C GLN A 193 12.11 -0.47 7.23
N VAL A 194 13.30 -0.96 7.59
CA VAL A 194 14.26 -1.51 6.62
C VAL A 194 13.65 -2.71 5.88
N LEU A 195 13.03 -3.63 6.62
CA LEU A 195 12.37 -4.81 6.05
C LEU A 195 11.18 -4.43 5.16
N ASN A 196 10.36 -3.47 5.59
CA ASN A 196 9.24 -2.95 4.83
C ASN A 196 9.72 -2.28 3.53
N GLY A 197 10.83 -1.55 3.57
CA GLY A 197 11.48 -0.99 2.38
C GLY A 197 11.81 -2.06 1.34
N PHE A 198 12.41 -3.17 1.76
CA PHE A 198 12.65 -4.31 0.86
C PHE A 198 11.36 -4.91 0.31
N ARG A 199 10.32 -5.05 1.16
CA ARG A 199 9.01 -5.57 0.73
C ARG A 199 8.37 -4.66 -0.31
N ILE A 200 8.40 -3.34 -0.11
CA ILE A 200 7.89 -2.35 -1.07
C ILE A 200 8.64 -2.45 -2.40
N THR A 201 9.98 -2.51 -2.37
CA THR A 201 10.78 -2.62 -3.60
C THR A 201 10.51 -3.92 -4.35
N LEU A 202 10.51 -5.06 -3.66
CA LEU A 202 10.18 -6.34 -4.28
C LEU A 202 8.74 -6.38 -4.80
N SER A 203 7.81 -5.68 -4.13
CA SER A 203 6.42 -5.62 -4.54
C SER A 203 6.24 -4.91 -5.88
N GLN A 204 7.22 -4.14 -6.35
CA GLN A 204 7.18 -3.59 -7.71
C GLN A 204 7.16 -4.69 -8.78
N TYR A 205 7.76 -5.85 -8.49
CA TYR A 205 7.91 -6.96 -9.44
C TYR A 205 6.97 -8.13 -9.13
N PHE A 206 6.70 -8.36 -7.84
CA PHE A 206 5.89 -9.47 -7.38
C PHE A 206 4.67 -8.98 -6.63
N HIS A 207 3.58 -9.76 -6.67
CA HIS A 207 2.47 -9.52 -5.77
C HIS A 207 2.93 -9.73 -4.32
N HIS A 208 2.55 -8.87 -3.37
CA HIS A 208 3.07 -8.89 -2.00
C HIS A 208 2.74 -10.19 -1.23
N GLU A 209 1.75 -10.95 -1.70
CA GLU A 209 1.38 -12.26 -1.16
C GLU A 209 2.07 -13.44 -1.87
N HIS A 210 2.97 -13.17 -2.81
CA HIS A 210 3.77 -14.21 -3.46
C HIS A 210 4.62 -14.93 -2.40
N LEU A 211 4.83 -16.24 -2.58
CA LEU A 211 5.52 -17.11 -1.62
C LEU A 211 6.92 -16.59 -1.22
N ILE A 212 7.57 -15.87 -2.14
CA ILE A 212 8.88 -15.24 -1.93
C ILE A 212 8.88 -14.23 -0.75
N PHE A 213 7.74 -13.63 -0.45
CA PHE A 213 7.61 -12.70 0.66
C PHE A 213 7.29 -13.38 1.99
N TYR A 214 6.98 -14.66 2.02
CA TYR A 214 6.59 -15.36 3.26
C TYR A 214 7.63 -15.20 4.37
N PRO A 215 8.95 -15.38 4.13
CA PRO A 215 9.97 -15.17 5.16
C PRO A 215 10.03 -13.70 5.65
N LEU A 216 9.82 -12.75 4.74
CA LEU A 216 9.82 -11.32 5.07
C LEU A 216 8.58 -10.94 5.88
N HIS A 217 7.40 -11.47 5.55
CA HIS A 217 6.17 -11.26 6.33
C HIS A 217 6.30 -11.84 7.72
N TYR A 218 6.78 -13.07 7.84
CA TYR A 218 6.98 -13.71 9.14
C TYR A 218 7.94 -12.90 10.01
N LEU A 219 9.08 -12.48 9.46
CA LEU A 219 10.03 -11.65 10.18
C LEU A 219 9.43 -10.28 10.57
N GLN A 220 8.64 -9.66 9.69
CA GLN A 220 7.94 -8.41 9.99
C GLN A 220 6.93 -8.58 11.14
N GLU A 221 6.17 -9.68 11.16
CA GLU A 221 5.23 -9.99 12.24
C GLU A 221 5.94 -10.25 13.58
N VAL A 222 7.12 -10.89 13.55
CA VAL A 222 7.95 -11.06 14.76
C VAL A 222 8.45 -9.71 15.27
N LEU A 223 8.95 -8.84 14.38
CA LEU A 223 9.38 -7.49 14.73
C LEU A 223 8.22 -6.66 15.29
N TYR A 224 7.06 -6.73 14.65
CA TYR A 224 5.83 -6.07 15.09
C TYR A 224 5.45 -6.53 16.48
N SER A 225 5.27 -7.84 16.67
CA SER A 225 4.86 -8.43 17.95
C SER A 225 5.81 -8.09 19.09
N LYS A 226 7.13 -8.08 18.82
CA LYS A 226 8.14 -7.71 19.81
C LYS A 226 8.15 -6.20 20.10
N GLY A 227 7.97 -5.37 19.09
CA GLY A 227 7.97 -3.91 19.24
C GLY A 227 6.73 -3.39 19.96
N VAL A 228 5.53 -3.83 19.54
CA VAL A 228 4.27 -3.37 20.15
C VAL A 228 4.11 -3.82 21.60
N ALA A 229 4.81 -4.88 22.02
CA ALA A 229 4.85 -5.28 23.43
C ALA A 229 5.51 -4.22 24.36
N PHE A 230 6.25 -3.26 23.80
CA PHE A 230 6.82 -2.12 24.51
C PHE A 230 5.96 -0.85 24.40
N ILE A 231 4.83 -0.91 23.71
CA ILE A 231 3.92 0.22 23.51
C ILE A 231 2.69 -0.01 24.41
N PRO A 232 2.23 1.00 25.17
CA PRO A 232 0.98 0.91 25.91
C PRO A 232 -0.20 0.58 24.99
N THR A 233 -1.15 -0.24 25.49
CA THR A 233 -2.29 -0.69 24.68
C THR A 233 -3.25 0.43 24.29
N ASP A 234 -3.20 1.56 25.01
CA ASP A 234 -3.95 2.80 24.79
C ASP A 234 -3.20 3.80 23.89
N ASP A 235 -2.17 3.37 23.16
CA ASP A 235 -1.42 4.22 22.23
C ASP A 235 -1.82 3.92 20.78
N GLY A 236 -2.21 4.97 20.04
CA GLY A 236 -2.61 4.87 18.64
C GLY A 236 -1.47 4.44 17.71
N GLU A 237 -0.22 4.54 18.18
CA GLU A 237 0.97 4.10 17.47
C GLU A 237 0.88 2.62 17.01
N ILE A 238 0.22 1.75 17.77
CA ILE A 238 0.04 0.33 17.39
C ILE A 238 -0.72 0.22 16.06
N GLY A 239 -1.79 1.01 15.89
CA GLY A 239 -2.58 1.07 14.66
C GLY A 239 -1.76 1.60 13.47
N VAL A 240 -0.95 2.64 13.72
CA VAL A 240 -0.04 3.20 12.70
C VAL A 240 0.92 2.12 12.21
N TRP A 241 1.55 1.37 13.12
CA TRP A 241 2.51 0.34 12.74
C TRP A 241 1.88 -0.76 11.89
N LYS A 242 0.70 -1.23 12.30
CA LYS A 242 0.01 -2.29 11.58
C LYS A 242 -0.36 -1.82 10.16
N ASN A 243 -0.85 -0.59 10.03
CA ASN A 243 -1.17 0.00 8.75
C ASN A 243 0.07 0.09 7.84
N VAL A 244 1.15 0.72 8.32
CA VAL A 244 2.36 0.98 7.52
C VAL A 244 3.02 -0.31 7.03
N TRP A 245 3.08 -1.35 7.87
CA TRP A 245 3.80 -2.58 7.56
C TRP A 245 2.98 -3.65 6.86
N PHE A 246 1.67 -3.71 7.07
CA PHE A 246 0.87 -4.84 6.57
C PHE A 246 -0.24 -4.40 5.63
N LEU A 247 -0.79 -3.20 5.80
CA LEU A 247 -1.96 -2.75 5.04
C LEU A 247 -1.62 -1.78 3.91
N SER A 248 -0.48 -1.09 3.97
CA SER A 248 -0.06 -0.07 3.00
C SER A 248 -0.06 -0.55 1.54
N HIS A 249 0.20 -1.84 1.30
CA HIS A 249 0.12 -2.43 -0.05
C HIS A 249 -1.30 -2.51 -0.60
N TYR A 250 -2.30 -2.67 0.27
CA TYR A 250 -3.72 -2.68 -0.10
C TYR A 250 -4.29 -1.27 -0.18
N THR A 251 -3.86 -0.36 0.72
CA THR A 251 -4.43 0.98 0.85
C THR A 251 -3.84 1.98 -0.14
N ARG A 252 -2.51 2.05 -0.28
CA ARG A 252 -1.86 3.04 -1.15
C ARG A 252 -1.81 2.62 -2.62
N ASN A 253 -1.61 1.32 -2.88
CA ASN A 253 -1.46 0.82 -4.26
C ASN A 253 -2.76 0.21 -4.82
N GLY A 254 -3.83 0.13 -4.03
CA GLY A 254 -5.11 -0.46 -4.44
C GLY A 254 -5.01 -1.93 -4.89
N ARG A 255 -3.97 -2.66 -4.47
CA ARG A 255 -3.76 -4.04 -4.91
C ARG A 255 -4.73 -4.97 -4.20
N GLU A 256 -5.49 -5.74 -4.97
CA GLU A 256 -6.36 -6.78 -4.41
C GLU A 256 -5.53 -7.99 -3.98
N PRO A 257 -5.90 -8.71 -2.91
CA PRO A 257 -5.23 -9.95 -2.55
C PRO A 257 -5.33 -11.00 -3.68
N LEU A 258 -4.31 -11.87 -3.79
CA LEU A 258 -4.30 -12.99 -4.72
C LEU A 258 -5.48 -13.93 -4.45
N PHE A 259 -5.97 -14.51 -5.56
CA PHE A 259 -7.03 -15.52 -5.59
C PHE A 259 -8.38 -15.02 -5.05
N ILE A 260 -8.65 -13.73 -5.18
CA ILE A 260 -9.93 -13.13 -4.83
C ILE A 260 -10.76 -12.86 -6.09
N TYR A 261 -12.00 -13.34 -6.07
CA TYR A 261 -12.97 -13.11 -7.15
C TYR A 261 -14.06 -12.16 -6.65
N ARG A 262 -14.22 -11.00 -7.30
CA ARG A 262 -15.22 -9.96 -6.93
C ARG A 262 -16.68 -10.44 -6.91
N SER A 263 -16.96 -11.60 -7.50
CA SER A 263 -18.30 -12.20 -7.56
C SER A 263 -18.64 -13.13 -6.39
N ARG A 264 -17.70 -13.40 -5.47
CA ARG A 264 -17.89 -14.37 -4.39
C ARG A 264 -17.38 -13.82 -3.06
N PRO A 265 -18.00 -14.16 -1.91
CA PRO A 265 -17.45 -13.80 -0.61
C PRO A 265 -16.00 -14.30 -0.44
N SER A 266 -15.15 -13.50 0.20
CA SER A 266 -13.78 -13.89 0.50
C SER A 266 -13.44 -13.55 1.94
N LYS A 267 -13.28 -14.59 2.78
CA LYS A 267 -12.83 -14.45 4.18
C LYS A 267 -11.53 -13.66 4.28
N LYS A 268 -10.65 -13.84 3.30
CA LYS A 268 -9.37 -13.13 3.25
C LYS A 268 -9.54 -11.62 3.09
N LYS A 269 -10.50 -11.19 2.27
CA LYS A 269 -10.80 -9.75 2.11
C LYS A 269 -11.46 -9.17 3.35
N THR A 270 -12.42 -9.88 3.94
CA THR A 270 -13.06 -9.43 5.19
C THR A 270 -12.05 -9.32 6.32
N THR A 271 -11.11 -10.28 6.46
CA THR A 271 -10.01 -10.17 7.44
C THR A 271 -9.13 -8.94 7.22
N ILE A 272 -8.88 -8.55 5.96
CA ILE A 272 -8.13 -7.32 5.68
C ILE A 272 -8.95 -6.08 6.07
N LEU A 273 -10.26 -6.07 5.81
CA LEU A 273 -11.15 -4.98 6.21
C LEU A 273 -11.25 -4.86 7.73
N ASP A 274 -11.30 -5.98 8.46
CA ASP A 274 -11.28 -6.00 9.92
C ASP A 274 -9.98 -5.39 10.45
N GLN A 275 -8.84 -5.71 9.81
CA GLN A 275 -7.54 -5.11 10.15
C GLN A 275 -7.48 -3.63 9.82
N GLN A 276 -8.08 -3.19 8.70
CA GLN A 276 -8.16 -1.77 8.35
C GLN A 276 -9.02 -1.01 9.36
N TRP A 277 -10.18 -1.56 9.72
CA TRP A 277 -11.05 -1.00 10.75
C TRP A 277 -10.33 -0.87 12.10
N TYR A 278 -9.66 -1.93 12.54
CA TYR A 278 -8.83 -1.89 13.76
C TYR A 278 -7.80 -0.76 13.73
N CYS A 279 -7.10 -0.58 12.60
CA CYS A 279 -6.11 0.48 12.48
C CYS A 279 -6.76 1.88 12.52
N LEU A 280 -7.90 2.08 11.86
CA LEU A 280 -8.66 3.32 11.90
C LEU A 280 -9.09 3.66 13.33
N GLU A 281 -9.72 2.70 14.01
CA GLU A 281 -10.17 2.85 15.39
C GLU A 281 -9.02 3.20 16.33
N MET A 282 -7.92 2.45 16.26
CA MET A 282 -6.74 2.69 17.10
C MET A 282 -6.16 4.08 16.89
N MET A 283 -6.05 4.55 15.64
CA MET A 283 -5.49 5.86 15.32
C MET A 283 -6.43 7.02 15.66
N ALA A 284 -7.75 6.80 15.59
CA ALA A 284 -8.74 7.84 15.85
C ALA A 284 -9.03 8.04 17.34
N THR A 285 -9.04 6.95 18.11
CA THR A 285 -9.51 6.95 19.51
C THR A 285 -8.40 7.08 20.54
N ASN A 286 -7.16 6.70 20.18
CA ASN A 286 -6.03 6.73 21.10
C ASN A 286 -5.03 7.83 20.72
N PRO A 287 -4.37 8.47 21.71
CA PRO A 287 -3.31 9.43 21.44
C PRO A 287 -2.11 8.73 20.81
N ILE A 288 -1.46 9.39 19.85
CA ILE A 288 -0.15 8.98 19.31
C ILE A 288 0.90 9.77 20.07
N LYS A 289 1.62 9.13 21.00
CA LYS A 289 2.56 9.83 21.89
C LYS A 289 3.80 10.36 21.16
N ASP A 290 4.18 9.71 20.06
CA ASP A 290 5.30 10.15 19.22
C ASP A 290 4.79 11.10 18.12
N LYS A 291 5.12 12.39 18.27
CA LYS A 291 4.73 13.44 17.31
C LYS A 291 5.30 13.22 15.91
N GLU A 292 6.53 12.72 15.80
CA GLU A 292 7.14 12.46 14.49
C GLU A 292 6.36 11.36 13.75
N MET A 293 5.87 10.37 14.49
CA MET A 293 5.03 9.31 13.93
C MET A 293 3.64 9.80 13.54
N GLU A 294 3.05 10.67 14.36
CA GLU A 294 1.78 11.32 14.05
C GLU A 294 1.89 12.13 12.76
N GLU A 295 2.91 12.97 12.64
CA GLU A 295 3.16 13.85 11.50
C GLU A 295 3.51 13.08 10.21
N GLU A 296 4.38 12.08 10.29
CA GLU A 296 4.88 11.40 9.08
C GLU A 296 3.91 10.33 8.56
N TYR A 297 3.26 9.58 9.45
CA TYR A 297 2.45 8.43 9.05
C TYR A 297 0.96 8.64 9.26
N TYR A 298 0.52 9.04 10.45
CA TYR A 298 -0.92 9.18 10.70
C TYR A 298 -1.56 10.22 9.78
N LEU A 299 -1.01 11.43 9.71
CA LEU A 299 -1.59 12.50 8.87
C LEU A 299 -1.56 12.19 7.37
N ASN A 300 -0.61 11.37 6.92
CA ASN A 300 -0.48 11.02 5.50
C ASN A 300 -1.27 9.76 5.13
N ASP A 301 -1.34 8.78 6.03
CA ASP A 301 -1.90 7.46 5.72
C ASP A 301 -3.34 7.27 6.18
N TYR A 302 -3.79 8.00 7.19
CA TYR A 302 -5.15 7.85 7.73
C TYR A 302 -6.24 8.05 6.66
N PRO A 303 -6.21 9.11 5.81
CA PRO A 303 -7.20 9.27 4.75
C PRO A 303 -7.17 8.15 3.71
N SER A 304 -5.97 7.70 3.34
CA SER A 304 -5.81 6.61 2.36
C SER A 304 -6.33 5.27 2.88
N LEU A 305 -6.15 5.01 4.18
CA LEU A 305 -6.68 3.83 4.85
C LEU A 305 -8.21 3.88 4.92
N ALA A 306 -8.77 5.03 5.30
CA ALA A 306 -10.22 5.23 5.40
C ALA A 306 -10.90 5.04 4.04
N LEU A 307 -10.35 5.66 2.99
CA LEU A 307 -10.86 5.50 1.64
C LEU A 307 -10.77 4.04 1.16
N ALA A 308 -9.65 3.37 1.41
CA ALA A 308 -9.48 1.97 1.03
C ALA A 308 -10.43 1.01 1.79
N TYR A 309 -10.75 1.32 3.04
CA TYR A 309 -11.77 0.62 3.82
C TYR A 309 -13.15 0.82 3.18
N ASN A 310 -13.57 2.07 2.95
CA ASN A 310 -14.87 2.39 2.33
C ASN A 310 -15.05 1.71 0.96
N LEU A 311 -14.03 1.79 0.09
CA LEU A 311 -14.09 1.15 -1.23
C LEU A 311 -14.16 -0.39 -1.14
N GLY A 312 -13.78 -0.98 0.00
CA GLY A 312 -13.76 -2.41 0.23
C GLY A 312 -14.89 -2.94 1.10
N GLU A 313 -15.60 -2.12 1.87
CA GLU A 313 -16.54 -2.63 2.89
C GLU A 313 -17.68 -3.47 2.33
N GLY A 314 -18.05 -3.27 1.06
CA GLY A 314 -19.05 -4.06 0.39
C GLY A 314 -18.81 -5.57 0.46
N TRP A 315 -17.57 -6.00 0.64
CA TRP A 315 -17.21 -7.41 0.84
C TRP A 315 -17.84 -8.04 2.08
N TYR A 316 -18.27 -7.27 3.09
CA TYR A 316 -19.00 -7.79 4.25
C TYR A 316 -20.39 -8.32 3.87
N SER A 317 -21.05 -7.79 2.84
CA SER A 317 -22.33 -8.33 2.35
C SER A 317 -22.18 -9.58 1.48
N GLY A 318 -20.95 -10.04 1.25
CA GLY A 318 -20.65 -11.23 0.45
C GLY A 318 -20.66 -11.00 -1.06
N LYS A 319 -20.89 -9.77 -1.54
CA LYS A 319 -20.84 -9.38 -2.96
C LYS A 319 -20.07 -8.07 -3.10
N VAL A 320 -19.41 -7.81 -4.24
CA VAL A 320 -18.77 -6.50 -4.48
C VAL A 320 -19.69 -5.52 -5.21
N ARG A 321 -20.59 -6.02 -6.07
CA ARG A 321 -21.53 -5.19 -6.83
C ARG A 321 -22.83 -5.00 -6.06
N SER A 322 -23.33 -3.77 -6.04
CA SER A 322 -24.56 -3.35 -5.33
C SER A 322 -24.54 -3.61 -3.82
N SER A 323 -23.35 -3.89 -3.28
CA SER A 323 -23.16 -4.32 -1.91
C SER A 323 -23.51 -3.26 -0.88
N ALA A 324 -23.23 -2.00 -1.16
CA ALA A 324 -23.54 -0.95 -0.19
C ALA A 324 -25.03 -0.78 0.12
N ARG A 325 -25.91 -1.11 -0.83
CA ARG A 325 -27.34 -1.14 -0.53
C ARG A 325 -27.68 -2.23 0.48
N ASP A 326 -27.05 -3.39 0.33
CA ASP A 326 -27.18 -4.49 1.29
C ASP A 326 -26.52 -4.11 2.63
N MET A 327 -25.42 -3.35 2.61
CA MET A 327 -24.72 -2.85 3.80
C MET A 327 -25.52 -1.80 4.55
N ALA A 328 -26.18 -0.87 3.86
CA ALA A 328 -27.04 0.15 4.46
C ALA A 328 -28.24 -0.45 5.19
N LYS A 329 -28.64 -1.69 4.89
CA LYS A 329 -29.66 -2.44 5.62
C LYS A 329 -29.14 -3.04 6.92
N LEU A 330 -27.83 -3.10 7.12
CA LEU A 330 -27.17 -3.66 8.31
C LEU A 330 -26.85 -2.54 9.29
N GLY A 331 -27.58 -2.47 10.40
CA GLY A 331 -27.43 -1.41 11.40
C GLY A 331 -26.01 -1.24 11.94
N GLU A 332 -25.27 -2.35 12.13
CA GLU A 332 -23.86 -2.30 12.58
C GLU A 332 -22.98 -1.55 11.57
N HIS A 333 -23.23 -1.70 10.26
CA HIS A 333 -22.44 -1.00 9.24
C HIS A 333 -22.77 0.49 9.20
N VAL A 334 -24.05 0.86 9.34
CA VAL A 334 -24.44 2.27 9.47
C VAL A 334 -23.76 2.92 10.68
N GLU A 335 -23.70 2.24 11.82
CA GLU A 335 -22.98 2.73 13.02
C GLU A 335 -21.47 2.90 12.75
N ARG A 336 -20.86 1.98 11.99
CA ARG A 336 -19.44 2.12 11.58
C ARG A 336 -19.24 3.33 10.68
N SER A 337 -20.13 3.57 9.72
CA SER A 337 -20.07 4.75 8.85
C SER A 337 -20.20 6.04 9.66
N GLU A 338 -21.12 6.12 10.62
CA GLU A 338 -21.27 7.28 11.52
C GLU A 338 -19.99 7.51 12.35
N LYS A 339 -19.38 6.45 12.90
CA LYS A 339 -18.11 6.54 13.63
C LYS A 339 -16.99 7.05 12.73
N LEU A 340 -16.87 6.51 11.52
CA LEU A 340 -15.81 6.91 10.59
C LEU A 340 -15.97 8.37 10.13
N VAL A 341 -17.21 8.84 9.89
CA VAL A 341 -17.49 10.27 9.62
C VAL A 341 -17.03 11.12 10.80
N SER A 342 -17.38 10.75 12.04
CA SER A 342 -16.95 11.49 13.23
C SER A 342 -15.43 11.54 13.35
N TRP A 343 -14.74 10.42 13.14
CA TRP A 343 -13.29 10.35 13.18
C TRP A 343 -12.62 11.19 12.09
N LEU A 344 -13.15 11.18 10.87
CA LEU A 344 -12.61 11.97 9.75
C LEU A 344 -12.83 13.48 9.94
N LYS A 345 -13.95 13.89 10.55
CA LYS A 345 -14.18 15.30 10.94
C LYS A 345 -13.20 15.75 12.02
N ASN A 346 -12.96 14.92 13.04
CA ASN A 346 -11.97 15.22 14.08
C ASN A 346 -10.55 15.26 13.47
N PHE A 347 -10.25 14.37 12.53
CA PHE A 347 -9.01 14.38 11.77
C PHE A 347 -8.84 15.68 10.98
N GLU A 348 -9.88 16.15 10.30
CA GLU A 348 -9.87 17.44 9.59
C GLU A 348 -9.59 18.62 10.53
N GLN A 349 -10.24 18.67 11.70
CA GLN A 349 -9.95 19.71 12.70
C GLN A 349 -8.48 19.70 13.12
N LYS A 350 -7.90 18.51 13.35
CA LYS A 350 -6.46 18.37 13.64
C LYS A 350 -5.59 18.85 12.48
N MET A 351 -6.03 18.69 11.22
CA MET A 351 -5.30 19.18 10.05
C MET A 351 -5.31 20.71 9.95
N ASP A 352 -6.41 21.35 10.34
CA ASP A 352 -6.59 22.80 10.23
C ASP A 352 -6.00 23.58 11.44
N ASP A 353 -5.69 22.90 12.56
CA ASP A 353 -5.07 23.52 13.73
C ASP A 353 -3.60 23.91 13.46
N ASN A 354 -3.39 25.19 13.12
CA ASN A 354 -2.06 25.81 12.87
C ASN A 354 -1.06 25.67 14.01
N SER A 355 -1.50 25.39 15.24
CA SER A 355 -0.64 25.17 16.42
C SER A 355 0.11 23.85 16.37
N PHE A 356 -0.37 22.87 15.59
CA PHE A 356 0.29 21.58 15.39
C PHE A 356 1.40 21.63 14.33
N PHE A 357 1.48 22.69 13.51
CA PHE A 357 2.29 22.67 12.28
C PHE A 357 3.22 23.87 12.11
N PRO A 358 4.52 23.75 12.43
CA PRO A 358 5.51 24.76 12.07
C PRO A 358 5.77 24.73 10.56
N SER A 359 5.00 25.55 9.82
CA SER A 359 5.26 26.17 8.50
C SER A 359 5.81 25.30 7.34
N SER A 360 5.89 23.97 7.49
CA SER A 360 6.52 23.06 6.52
C SER A 360 5.84 21.70 6.36
N SER A 361 4.84 21.35 7.18
CA SER A 361 4.08 20.11 7.01
C SER A 361 3.05 20.28 5.90
N LYS A 362 3.47 19.91 4.69
CA LYS A 362 2.60 19.68 3.53
C LYS A 362 1.64 18.53 3.86
N ILE A 363 0.56 18.80 4.59
CA ILE A 363 -0.63 17.98 4.43
C ILE A 363 -0.96 18.09 2.96
N SER A 364 -0.78 16.97 2.26
CA SER A 364 -0.95 16.98 0.82
C SER A 364 -2.41 17.35 0.52
N MET A 365 -2.65 18.17 -0.50
CA MET A 365 -4.01 18.42 -0.98
C MET A 365 -4.75 17.09 -1.22
N LYS A 366 -4.01 16.08 -1.66
CA LYS A 366 -4.46 14.69 -1.79
C LYS A 366 -5.06 14.13 -0.49
N SER A 367 -4.45 14.34 0.68
CA SER A 367 -4.99 13.93 1.98
C SER A 367 -6.33 14.62 2.29
N LYS A 368 -6.45 15.92 2.01
CA LYS A 368 -7.70 16.67 2.23
C LYS A 368 -8.82 16.17 1.31
N ILE A 369 -8.50 15.95 0.03
CA ILE A 369 -9.44 15.41 -0.96
C ILE A 369 -9.88 13.99 -0.59
N MET A 370 -8.95 13.11 -0.19
CA MET A 370 -9.29 11.76 0.28
C MET A 370 -10.19 11.79 1.51
N THR A 371 -9.93 12.72 2.44
CA THR A 371 -10.77 12.89 3.64
C THR A 371 -12.19 13.30 3.25
N HIS A 372 -12.34 14.35 2.43
CA HIS A 372 -13.64 14.84 1.96
C HIS A 372 -14.39 13.79 1.13
N ALA A 373 -13.73 13.15 0.19
CA ALA A 373 -14.27 12.06 -0.61
C ALA A 373 -14.82 10.93 0.27
N THR A 374 -14.04 10.50 1.27
CA THR A 374 -14.46 9.43 2.18
C THR A 374 -15.63 9.86 3.05
N ILE A 375 -15.62 11.09 3.59
CA ILE A 375 -16.76 11.62 4.36
C ILE A 375 -18.03 11.61 3.52
N ILE A 376 -17.96 12.06 2.26
CA ILE A 376 -19.12 12.05 1.35
C ILE A 376 -19.64 10.62 1.20
N LEU A 377 -18.78 9.67 0.84
CA LEU A 377 -19.17 8.26 0.62
C LEU A 377 -19.82 7.64 1.86
N GLU A 378 -19.24 7.85 3.05
CA GLU A 378 -19.82 7.34 4.30
C GLU A 378 -21.16 8.02 4.63
N LEU A 379 -21.30 9.32 4.39
CA LEU A 379 -22.59 10.03 4.58
C LEU A 379 -23.66 9.51 3.61
N GLU A 380 -23.29 9.10 2.39
CA GLU A 380 -24.23 8.43 1.48
C GLU A 380 -24.77 7.14 2.11
N ASP A 381 -23.90 6.34 2.71
CA ASP A 381 -24.28 5.08 3.36
C ASP A 381 -25.13 5.31 4.62
N VAL A 382 -24.85 6.35 5.40
CA VAL A 382 -25.72 6.79 6.53
C VAL A 382 -27.09 7.26 6.05
N ILE A 383 -27.15 8.07 4.97
CA ILE A 383 -28.42 8.53 4.40
C ILE A 383 -29.25 7.34 3.93
N HIS A 384 -28.66 6.41 3.16
CA HIS A 384 -29.34 5.20 2.72
C HIS A 384 -29.81 4.35 3.91
N GLY A 385 -28.98 4.19 4.94
CA GLY A 385 -29.36 3.49 6.17
C GLY A 385 -30.54 4.15 6.88
N SER A 386 -30.59 5.48 6.93
CA SER A 386 -31.73 6.21 7.51
C SER A 386 -33.03 5.99 6.75
N ILE A 387 -32.97 5.85 5.41
CA ILE A 387 -34.13 5.53 4.57
C ILE A 387 -34.63 4.14 4.90
N PHE A 388 -33.77 3.12 4.85
CA PHE A 388 -34.17 1.73 5.15
C PHE A 388 -34.72 1.56 6.57
N ASN A 389 -34.24 2.35 7.53
CA ASN A 389 -34.73 2.37 8.90
C ASN A 389 -35.97 3.26 9.12
N LYS A 390 -36.55 3.83 8.06
CA LYS A 390 -37.69 4.76 8.11
C LYS A 390 -37.49 5.98 9.01
N LYS A 391 -36.25 6.47 9.12
CA LYS A 391 -35.84 7.63 9.94
C LYS A 391 -35.30 8.80 9.10
N PHE A 392 -35.45 8.73 7.78
CA PHE A 392 -34.97 9.79 6.90
C PHE A 392 -35.69 11.12 7.19
N ASP A 393 -34.90 12.19 7.32
CA ASP A 393 -35.38 13.54 7.58
C ASP A 393 -34.51 14.55 6.83
N CYS A 394 -35.16 15.41 6.04
CA CYS A 394 -34.54 16.50 5.29
C CYS A 394 -33.80 17.51 6.15
N THR A 395 -34.14 17.61 7.45
CA THR A 395 -33.50 18.51 8.41
C THR A 395 -32.34 17.89 9.18
N SER A 396 -32.00 16.62 8.88
CA SER A 396 -30.90 15.91 9.53
C SER A 396 -29.56 16.62 9.33
N SER A 397 -28.74 16.68 10.38
CA SER A 397 -27.36 17.17 10.30
C SER A 397 -26.53 16.40 9.28
N THR A 398 -26.83 15.12 9.07
CA THR A 398 -26.17 14.27 8.05
C THR A 398 -26.32 14.84 6.65
N ILE A 399 -27.51 15.38 6.29
CA ILE A 399 -27.74 16.00 4.98
C ILE A 399 -26.97 17.31 4.87
N ALA A 400 -27.02 18.14 5.93
CA ALA A 400 -26.26 19.40 5.96
C ALA A 400 -24.75 19.16 5.80
N ASP A 401 -24.21 18.15 6.50
CA ASP A 401 -22.82 17.72 6.37
C ASP A 401 -22.51 17.22 4.95
N TYR A 402 -23.36 16.37 4.39
CA TYR A 402 -23.17 15.82 3.04
C TYR A 402 -23.07 16.94 2.01
N LEU A 403 -23.97 17.92 2.09
CA LEU A 403 -23.95 19.09 1.23
C LEU A 403 -22.67 19.91 1.42
N LYS A 404 -22.31 20.21 2.68
CA LYS A 404 -21.09 20.96 3.02
C LYS A 404 -19.87 20.33 2.36
N TYR A 405 -19.59 19.06 2.63
CA TYR A 405 -18.39 18.39 2.11
C TYR A 405 -18.43 18.23 0.59
N LYS A 406 -19.61 17.98 0.01
CA LYS A 406 -19.79 17.93 -1.44
C LYS A 406 -19.42 19.26 -2.10
N PHE A 407 -19.89 20.39 -1.55
CA PHE A 407 -19.56 21.72 -2.08
C PHE A 407 -18.10 22.09 -1.90
N GLU A 408 -17.51 21.78 -0.74
CA GLU A 408 -16.09 22.01 -0.50
C GLU A 408 -15.22 21.20 -1.46
N LEU A 409 -15.56 19.93 -1.72
CA LEU A 409 -14.85 19.09 -2.68
C LEU A 409 -14.95 19.60 -4.11
N ILE A 410 -16.12 20.09 -4.54
CA ILE A 410 -16.31 20.74 -5.85
C ILE A 410 -15.39 21.97 -5.94
N GLY A 411 -15.40 22.83 -4.92
CA GLY A 411 -14.55 24.01 -4.85
C GLY A 411 -13.06 23.65 -4.97
N ILE A 412 -12.61 22.65 -4.22
CA ILE A 412 -11.24 22.13 -4.29
C ILE A 412 -10.89 21.62 -5.69
N SER A 413 -11.77 20.83 -6.30
CA SER A 413 -11.53 20.23 -7.62
C SER A 413 -11.42 21.28 -8.73
N SER A 414 -12.15 22.38 -8.62
CA SER A 414 -12.11 23.47 -9.60
C SER A 414 -10.77 24.22 -9.63
N LEU A 415 -10.01 24.15 -8.54
CA LEU A 415 -8.74 24.87 -8.40
C LEU A 415 -7.54 24.11 -8.97
N GLN A 416 -7.67 22.82 -9.30
CA GLN A 416 -6.49 21.97 -9.58
C GLN A 416 -6.68 21.00 -10.74
N ASN A 417 -5.70 21.02 -11.65
CA ASN A 417 -5.65 20.15 -12.83
C ASN A 417 -4.80 18.91 -12.53
N ILE A 418 -5.25 18.06 -11.59
CA ILE A 418 -4.54 16.84 -11.20
C ILE A 418 -5.37 15.63 -11.62
N ASP A 419 -4.91 14.89 -12.63
CA ASP A 419 -5.63 13.75 -13.23
C ASP A 419 -6.07 12.69 -12.18
N GLU A 420 -5.20 12.31 -11.23
CA GLU A 420 -5.55 11.33 -10.19
C GLU A 420 -6.64 11.84 -9.23
N THR A 421 -6.61 13.13 -8.95
CA THR A 421 -7.60 13.79 -8.10
C THR A 421 -8.95 13.83 -8.78
N ASN A 422 -8.97 14.04 -10.10
CA ASN A 422 -10.20 14.07 -10.88
C ASN A 422 -10.92 12.72 -10.85
N ASP A 423 -10.20 11.60 -10.91
CA ASP A 423 -10.82 10.27 -10.80
C ASP A 423 -11.50 10.07 -9.44
N LEU A 424 -10.84 10.45 -8.34
CA LEU A 424 -11.41 10.32 -6.99
C LEU A 424 -12.63 11.25 -6.80
N VAL A 425 -12.53 12.49 -7.27
CA VAL A 425 -13.63 13.47 -7.26
C VAL A 425 -14.80 12.92 -8.08
N ASN A 426 -14.54 12.38 -9.27
CA ASN A 426 -15.58 11.79 -10.11
C ASN A 426 -16.26 10.58 -9.46
N VAL A 427 -15.49 9.69 -8.82
CA VAL A 427 -16.03 8.55 -8.08
C VAL A 427 -16.89 9.02 -6.90
N SER A 428 -16.50 10.10 -6.23
CA SER A 428 -17.23 10.60 -5.06
C SER A 428 -18.49 11.39 -5.44
N LEU A 429 -18.44 12.18 -6.52
CA LEU A 429 -19.52 13.11 -6.90
C LEU A 429 -20.50 12.54 -7.94
N HIS A 430 -20.05 11.61 -8.79
CA HIS A 430 -20.81 11.19 -9.97
C HIS A 430 -21.11 9.69 -10.01
N ASN A 431 -20.86 8.96 -8.92
CA ASN A 431 -21.31 7.58 -8.80
C ASN A 431 -22.85 7.48 -8.79
N ASN A 432 -23.38 6.27 -8.96
CA ASN A 432 -24.83 6.06 -9.03
C ASN A 432 -25.55 6.40 -7.71
N ARG A 433 -24.90 6.27 -6.56
CA ARG A 433 -25.46 6.64 -5.24
C ARG A 433 -25.54 8.15 -5.08
N ALA A 434 -24.45 8.87 -5.37
CA ALA A 434 -24.42 10.33 -5.38
C ALA A 434 -25.56 10.92 -6.24
N LYS A 435 -25.78 10.34 -7.43
CA LYS A 435 -26.90 10.71 -8.34
C LYS A 435 -28.26 10.40 -7.73
N ALA A 436 -28.42 9.24 -7.11
CA ALA A 436 -29.68 8.85 -6.46
C ALA A 436 -29.99 9.75 -5.27
N ILE A 437 -29.02 10.04 -4.41
CA ILE A 437 -29.18 10.96 -3.29
C ILE A 437 -29.51 12.37 -3.78
N SER A 438 -28.83 12.85 -4.82
CA SER A 438 -29.15 14.16 -5.40
C SER A 438 -30.61 14.22 -5.91
N PHE A 439 -31.08 13.15 -6.55
CA PHE A 439 -32.49 13.03 -6.97
C PHE A 439 -33.45 13.00 -5.77
N MET A 440 -33.16 12.21 -4.75
CA MET A 440 -34.00 12.09 -3.55
C MET A 440 -34.09 13.42 -2.80
N LEU A 441 -32.96 14.11 -2.62
CA LEU A 441 -32.90 15.40 -1.95
C LEU A 441 -33.62 16.51 -2.73
N ASN A 442 -33.54 16.50 -4.07
CA ASN A 442 -34.34 17.43 -4.89
C ASN A 442 -35.84 17.13 -4.72
N ARG A 443 -36.24 15.87 -4.91
CA ARG A 443 -37.66 15.47 -4.89
C ARG A 443 -38.34 15.66 -3.53
N TYR A 444 -37.70 15.24 -2.45
CA TYR A 444 -38.33 15.18 -1.12
C TYR A 444 -37.91 16.31 -0.19
N CYS A 445 -36.76 16.94 -0.42
CA CYS A 445 -36.24 18.02 0.43
C CYS A 445 -36.19 19.38 -0.26
N SER A 446 -36.60 19.47 -1.54
CA SER A 446 -36.54 20.71 -2.34
C SER A 446 -35.12 21.31 -2.44
N ILE A 447 -34.10 20.45 -2.40
CA ILE A 447 -32.69 20.85 -2.53
C ILE A 447 -32.26 20.64 -3.97
N ASP A 448 -32.17 21.73 -4.73
CA ASP A 448 -31.76 21.68 -6.13
C ASP A 448 -30.24 21.63 -6.28
N PHE A 449 -29.76 20.72 -7.12
CA PHE A 449 -28.35 20.56 -7.47
C PHE A 449 -28.02 21.08 -8.88
N GLU A 450 -29.02 21.35 -9.72
CA GLU A 450 -28.82 21.76 -11.12
C GLU A 450 -28.19 23.15 -11.24
N SER A 451 -28.40 24.03 -10.26
CA SER A 451 -27.77 25.35 -10.22
C SER A 451 -26.24 25.31 -10.03
N PHE A 452 -25.67 24.14 -9.71
CA PHE A 452 -24.26 24.00 -9.36
C PHE A 452 -23.42 23.31 -10.44
N SER A 453 -24.03 22.70 -11.47
CA SER A 453 -23.32 22.18 -12.64
C SER A 453 -23.07 23.29 -13.67
N ASN A 454 -22.17 24.23 -13.35
CA ASN A 454 -21.80 25.31 -14.27
C ASN A 454 -20.96 24.79 -15.47
N GLU A 455 -21.45 25.14 -16.66
CA GLU A 455 -20.88 25.17 -18.03
C GLU A 455 -19.91 24.09 -18.56
N ASN A 456 -19.00 23.51 -17.77
CA ASN A 456 -18.09 22.47 -18.25
C ASN A 456 -18.82 21.15 -18.55
N ASP A 457 -19.94 20.88 -17.88
CA ASP A 457 -20.79 19.72 -18.13
C ASP A 457 -21.73 19.87 -19.34
N ARG A 458 -21.78 21.04 -20.02
CA ARG A 458 -22.56 21.19 -21.26
C ARG A 458 -22.03 20.31 -22.40
N HIS A 459 -20.78 19.85 -22.31
CA HIS A 459 -20.23 18.86 -23.25
C HIS A 459 -20.52 17.40 -22.86
N MET A 460 -20.84 17.10 -21.59
CA MET A 460 -21.26 15.75 -21.16
C MET A 460 -22.79 15.56 -21.09
N SER A 461 -23.57 16.64 -20.99
CA SER A 461 -25.02 16.59 -20.76
C SER A 461 -25.91 16.45 -21.99
N LYS A 462 -25.37 16.20 -23.20
CA LYS A 462 -26.20 15.86 -24.38
C LYS A 462 -26.92 14.50 -24.30
N ASN A 463 -26.75 13.75 -23.21
CA ASN A 463 -27.51 12.53 -22.93
C ASN A 463 -28.57 12.76 -21.84
N THR A 464 -29.58 13.58 -22.13
CA THR A 464 -30.79 13.77 -21.30
C THR A 464 -31.76 12.57 -21.35
N GLN A 465 -31.22 11.34 -21.49
CA GLN A 465 -31.95 10.08 -21.32
C GLN A 465 -31.64 9.39 -19.97
N VAL A 466 -30.89 10.03 -19.08
CA VAL A 466 -30.32 9.38 -17.88
C VAL A 466 -31.23 9.40 -16.64
N ILE A 467 -32.37 10.11 -16.65
CA ILE A 467 -33.28 10.16 -15.48
C ILE A 467 -33.96 8.80 -15.20
N SER A 468 -34.12 7.92 -16.20
CA SER A 468 -34.81 6.63 -16.02
C SER A 468 -33.98 5.54 -15.31
N LYS A 469 -32.65 5.66 -15.32
CA LYS A 469 -31.73 4.62 -14.80
C LYS A 469 -31.54 4.64 -13.26
N PRO A 470 -31.50 5.81 -12.59
CA PRO A 470 -31.50 5.87 -11.13
C PRO A 470 -32.81 5.34 -10.52
N VAL A 471 -33.96 5.71 -11.10
CA VAL A 471 -35.29 5.31 -10.62
C VAL A 471 -35.46 3.78 -10.60
N THR A 472 -34.88 3.08 -11.59
CA THR A 472 -34.91 1.61 -11.64
C THR A 472 -33.91 0.94 -10.68
N THR A 473 -32.84 1.63 -10.30
CA THR A 473 -31.80 1.08 -9.42
C THR A 473 -32.13 1.25 -7.93
N PHE A 474 -32.88 2.31 -7.58
CA PHE A 474 -33.20 2.70 -6.20
C PHE A 474 -34.70 2.67 -5.89
N SER A 475 -35.43 1.73 -6.51
CA SER A 475 -36.89 1.66 -6.40
C SER A 475 -37.39 1.36 -4.98
N GLU A 476 -36.69 0.53 -4.20
CA GLU A 476 -37.13 0.25 -2.80
C GLU A 476 -37.00 1.49 -1.93
N GLU A 477 -35.90 2.25 -2.07
CA GLU A 477 -35.67 3.50 -1.34
C GLU A 477 -36.75 4.52 -1.67
N LEU A 478 -37.12 4.65 -2.94
CA LEU A 478 -38.22 5.52 -3.36
C LEU A 478 -39.56 5.06 -2.80
N ILE A 479 -39.86 3.77 -2.79
CA ILE A 479 -41.10 3.24 -2.17
C ILE A 479 -41.13 3.61 -0.69
N ILE A 480 -40.03 3.42 0.04
CA ILE A 480 -39.96 3.76 1.46
C ILE A 480 -40.10 5.27 1.69
N LEU A 481 -39.49 6.10 0.84
CA LEU A 481 -39.66 7.56 0.89
C LEU A 481 -41.10 7.98 0.63
N GLU A 482 -41.77 7.41 -0.38
CA GLU A 482 -43.18 7.70 -0.65
C GLU A 482 -44.07 7.29 0.54
N GLU A 483 -43.78 6.19 1.24
CA GLU A 483 -44.46 5.83 2.49
C GLU A 483 -44.24 6.88 3.60
N ILE A 484 -42.99 7.35 3.77
CA ILE A 484 -42.63 8.34 4.79
C ILE A 484 -43.30 9.70 4.54
N PHE A 485 -43.34 10.15 3.29
CA PHE A 485 -43.81 11.49 2.93
C PHE A 485 -45.29 11.57 2.58
N ASN A 486 -45.93 10.52 2.03
CA ASN A 486 -47.37 10.50 1.77
C ASN A 486 -48.18 9.97 2.97
N GLY A 487 -47.52 9.36 3.96
CA GLY A 487 -48.13 8.96 5.23
C GLY A 487 -48.18 10.09 6.28
N ARG A 488 -47.62 11.27 5.96
CA ARG A 488 -47.73 12.51 6.73
C ARG A 488 -48.78 13.40 6.07
#